data_AF-X0YDU4-F1
#
_entry.id   AF-X0YDU4-F1
#
_cell.length_a   1.000
_cell.length_b   1.000
_cell.length_c   1.000
_cell.angle_alpha   90.00
_cell.angle_beta   90.00
_cell.angle_gamma   90.00
#
_symmetry.space_group_name_H-M   'P 1'
#
loop_
_entity.id
_entity.type
_entity.pdbx_description
1 polymer ?
#
loop_
_entity_poly.entity_id
_entity_poly.type
_entity_poly.pdbx_seq_one_letter_code
_entity_poly.pdbx_strand_id
1 'polypeptide(L)'
;HCHLRQPGFEEKETIATGTRAAAKGGFTTIGCMPNTNPPLDNQATVDYVKSTAATEGVVRVLPIGCISRGRKGQELAPMGELASAGVIAYSDDGEPASNSRLMRQALDYSRALDLPIIDHCEDISLTEGGQINEGIISTKLGLRGIPAAAEEIIVARDLALAELTGGQLHIAHVSTEGSVDLIRRAKEKGIGVTAEVTPHHLTLTEEKVIGYDTNAKVNPPLRTKRDIQALIQGL
;
A
#
# COMPACT_ATOMS: atom_id res chain seq x y z
N HIS A 1 -4.21 -3.83 5.56
CA HIS A 1 -4.44 -3.45 4.14
C HIS A 1 -5.48 -4.37 3.47
N CYS A 2 -6.59 -3.86 2.91
CA CYS A 2 -7.50 -4.66 2.07
C CYS A 2 -8.13 -3.86 0.92
N HIS A 3 -8.61 -4.56 -0.10
CA HIS A 3 -9.33 -3.96 -1.23
C HIS A 3 -10.75 -4.53 -1.32
N LEU A 4 -11.75 -3.70 -1.04
CA LEU A 4 -13.16 -4.11 -1.11
C LEU A 4 -13.78 -3.89 -2.50
N ARG A 5 -13.06 -3.22 -3.40
CA ARG A 5 -13.38 -3.01 -4.84
C ARG A 5 -14.66 -2.23 -5.15
N GLN A 6 -15.55 -2.06 -4.18
CA GLN A 6 -16.72 -1.21 -4.26
C GLN A 6 -16.44 0.16 -3.62
N PRO A 7 -16.76 1.29 -4.29
CA PRO A 7 -17.51 1.38 -5.56
C PRO A 7 -16.67 1.12 -6.84
N GLY A 8 -17.33 0.66 -7.90
CA GLY A 8 -16.86 0.72 -9.29
C GLY A 8 -16.25 -0.56 -9.86
N PHE A 9 -15.91 -1.54 -9.01
CA PHE A 9 -15.40 -2.85 -9.43
C PHE A 9 -16.11 -4.00 -8.69
N GLU A 10 -17.43 -3.88 -8.54
CA GLU A 10 -18.28 -4.81 -7.80
C GLU A 10 -18.24 -6.24 -8.38
N GLU A 11 -17.84 -6.41 -9.64
CA GLU A 11 -17.63 -7.72 -10.24
C GLU A 11 -16.45 -8.49 -9.64
N LYS A 12 -15.52 -7.79 -8.99
CA LYS A 12 -14.34 -8.38 -8.33
C LYS A 12 -14.61 -8.69 -6.87
N GLU A 13 -15.20 -7.74 -6.15
CA GLU A 13 -15.55 -7.85 -4.73
C GLU A 13 -16.54 -6.73 -4.36
N THR A 14 -17.35 -6.94 -3.32
CA THR A 14 -18.24 -5.93 -2.72
C THR A 14 -17.89 -5.73 -1.24
N ILE A 15 -18.36 -4.64 -0.64
CA ILE A 15 -18.23 -4.44 0.81
C ILE A 15 -18.89 -5.60 1.56
N ALA A 16 -20.05 -6.07 1.11
CA ALA A 16 -20.76 -7.20 1.71
C ALA A 16 -19.96 -8.52 1.63
N THR A 17 -19.46 -8.89 0.44
CA THR A 17 -18.70 -10.14 0.26
C THR A 17 -17.33 -10.08 0.93
N GLY A 18 -16.61 -8.97 0.78
CA GLY A 18 -15.28 -8.79 1.36
C GLY A 18 -15.29 -8.76 2.89
N THR A 19 -16.30 -8.13 3.51
CA THR A 19 -16.44 -8.16 4.98
C THR A 19 -16.79 -9.56 5.49
N ARG A 20 -17.58 -10.35 4.76
CA ARG A 20 -17.82 -11.78 5.08
C ARG A 20 -16.56 -12.61 4.96
N ALA A 21 -15.74 -12.37 3.94
CA ALA A 21 -14.44 -13.02 3.80
C ALA A 21 -13.51 -12.67 4.98
N ALA A 22 -13.46 -11.39 5.37
CA ALA A 22 -12.72 -10.93 6.54
C ALA A 22 -13.18 -11.61 7.83
N ALA A 23 -14.50 -11.67 8.09
CA ALA A 23 -15.07 -12.36 9.24
C ALA A 23 -14.70 -13.85 9.26
N LYS A 24 -14.80 -14.53 8.11
CA LYS A 24 -14.42 -15.94 7.98
C LYS A 24 -12.93 -16.16 8.24
N GLY A 25 -12.07 -15.18 7.90
CA GLY A 25 -10.65 -15.17 8.21
C GLY A 25 -10.32 -14.79 9.66
N GLY A 26 -11.31 -14.44 10.49
CA GLY A 26 -11.13 -14.05 11.89
C GLY A 26 -10.87 -12.56 12.12
N PHE A 27 -10.94 -11.72 11.08
CA PHE A 27 -10.81 -10.27 11.22
C PHE A 27 -12.12 -9.64 11.69
N THR A 28 -12.05 -8.69 12.62
CA THR A 28 -13.21 -7.90 13.09
C THR A 28 -13.16 -6.44 12.65
N THR A 29 -12.00 -5.97 12.19
CA THR A 29 -11.77 -4.62 11.65
C THR A 29 -10.82 -4.72 10.46
N ILE A 30 -11.15 -4.00 9.38
CA ILE A 30 -10.33 -3.92 8.17
C ILE A 30 -10.17 -2.47 7.71
N GLY A 31 -8.99 -2.13 7.20
CA GLY A 31 -8.70 -0.83 6.56
C GLY A 31 -8.79 -0.95 5.05
N CYS A 32 -9.76 -0.30 4.40
CA CYS A 32 -9.98 -0.42 2.97
C CYS A 32 -9.25 0.68 2.18
N MET A 33 -8.52 0.26 1.15
CA MET A 33 -7.70 1.15 0.31
C MET A 33 -8.54 2.05 -0.60
N PRO A 34 -8.03 3.25 -0.94
CA PRO A 34 -8.78 4.26 -1.68
C PRO A 34 -8.90 4.02 -3.19
N ASN A 35 -8.37 2.91 -3.71
CA ASN A 35 -8.25 2.62 -5.15
C ASN A 35 -9.51 2.02 -5.78
N THR A 36 -10.65 2.59 -5.43
CA THR A 36 -11.97 2.33 -6.03
C THR A 36 -12.24 3.30 -7.18
N ASN A 37 -13.40 3.18 -7.82
CA ASN A 37 -13.83 4.09 -8.86
C ASN A 37 -15.28 4.57 -8.60
N PRO A 38 -15.51 5.82 -8.17
CA PRO A 38 -14.51 6.87 -7.92
C PRO A 38 -13.57 6.56 -6.74
N PRO A 39 -12.38 7.17 -6.69
CA PRO A 39 -11.46 7.00 -5.57
C PRO A 39 -11.95 7.73 -4.30
N LEU A 40 -11.41 7.37 -3.13
CA LEU A 40 -11.76 7.96 -1.83
C LEU A 40 -11.05 9.31 -1.59
N ASP A 41 -11.22 10.25 -2.53
CA ASP A 41 -10.55 11.56 -2.53
C ASP A 41 -11.47 12.72 -2.10
N ASN A 42 -12.71 12.46 -1.73
CA ASN A 42 -13.66 13.45 -1.24
C ASN A 42 -14.63 12.87 -0.19
N GLN A 43 -15.33 13.73 0.53
CA GLN A 43 -16.23 13.32 1.61
C GLN A 43 -17.36 12.38 1.14
N ALA A 44 -17.94 12.63 -0.04
CA ALA A 44 -19.08 11.85 -0.52
C ALA A 44 -18.71 10.38 -0.77
N THR A 45 -17.52 10.11 -1.31
CA THR A 45 -17.06 8.73 -1.54
C THR A 45 -16.70 8.01 -0.24
N VAL A 46 -16.14 8.72 0.74
CA VAL A 46 -15.90 8.18 2.09
C VAL A 46 -17.22 7.84 2.80
N ASP A 47 -18.19 8.75 2.76
CA ASP A 47 -19.51 8.54 3.39
C ASP A 47 -20.30 7.41 2.71
N TYR A 48 -20.16 7.24 1.39
CA TYR A 48 -20.71 6.09 0.68
C TYR A 48 -20.15 4.77 1.22
N VAL A 49 -18.83 4.66 1.36
CA VAL A 49 -18.20 3.43 1.87
C VAL A 49 -18.63 3.16 3.32
N LYS A 50 -18.65 4.19 4.17
CA LYS A 50 -19.08 4.06 5.57
C LYS A 50 -20.54 3.65 5.70
N SER A 51 -21.44 4.29 4.95
CA SER A 51 -22.87 3.97 4.99
C SER A 51 -23.13 2.56 4.47
N THR A 52 -22.52 2.17 3.35
CA THR A 52 -22.63 0.82 2.79
C THR A 52 -22.07 -0.25 3.75
N ALA A 53 -20.92 0.02 4.38
CA ALA A 53 -20.36 -0.86 5.40
C ALA A 53 -21.24 -0.97 6.65
N ALA A 54 -21.94 0.10 7.03
CA ALA A 54 -22.88 0.06 8.16
C ALA A 54 -24.12 -0.79 7.87
N THR A 55 -24.58 -0.81 6.61
CA THR A 55 -25.79 -1.55 6.21
C THR A 55 -25.51 -2.99 5.79
N GLU A 56 -24.40 -3.23 5.09
CA GLU A 56 -24.08 -4.52 4.45
C GLU A 56 -22.86 -5.22 5.06
N GLY A 57 -22.02 -4.49 5.78
CA GLY A 57 -20.80 -5.00 6.36
C GLY A 57 -21.04 -5.86 7.60
N VAL A 58 -20.32 -6.96 7.70
CA VAL A 58 -20.35 -7.85 8.90
C VAL A 58 -19.14 -7.67 9.82
N VAL A 59 -18.18 -6.83 9.44
CA VAL A 59 -17.03 -6.41 10.25
C VAL A 59 -16.86 -4.89 10.13
N ARG A 60 -16.08 -4.28 11.03
CA ARG A 60 -15.81 -2.84 10.98
C ARG A 60 -14.93 -2.51 9.77
N VAL A 61 -15.36 -1.55 8.95
CA VAL A 61 -14.59 -1.03 7.82
C VAL A 61 -14.12 0.38 8.15
N LEU A 62 -12.82 0.60 8.07
CA LEU A 62 -12.19 1.90 8.28
C LEU A 62 -11.62 2.40 6.93
N PRO A 63 -12.19 3.45 6.33
CA PRO A 63 -11.72 3.95 5.05
C PRO A 63 -10.36 4.65 5.17
N ILE A 64 -9.54 4.48 4.15
CA ILE A 64 -8.31 5.23 3.94
C ILE A 64 -8.58 6.21 2.79
N GLY A 65 -8.20 7.48 2.98
CA GLY A 65 -8.42 8.54 1.99
C GLY A 65 -7.26 8.64 1.01
N CYS A 66 -7.48 9.29 -0.14
CA CYS A 66 -6.40 9.57 -1.08
C CYS A 66 -5.40 10.59 -0.53
N ILE A 67 -4.14 10.50 -0.93
CA ILE A 67 -3.17 11.59 -0.79
C ILE A 67 -3.46 12.65 -1.86
N SER A 68 -3.77 12.23 -3.08
CA SER A 68 -3.99 13.13 -4.22
C SER A 68 -5.40 13.06 -4.82
N ARG A 69 -5.82 14.17 -5.43
CA ARG A 69 -7.09 14.21 -6.18
C ARG A 69 -7.05 13.21 -7.33
N GLY A 70 -8.08 12.38 -7.41
CA GLY A 70 -8.20 11.32 -8.39
C GLY A 70 -7.10 10.25 -8.31
N ARG A 71 -6.30 10.21 -7.23
CA ARG A 71 -5.08 9.37 -7.10
C ARG A 71 -4.01 9.62 -8.17
N LYS A 72 -3.98 10.82 -8.76
CA LYS A 72 -3.10 11.14 -9.91
C LYS A 72 -1.67 11.58 -9.54
N GLY A 73 -1.36 11.75 -8.26
CA GLY A 73 -0.05 12.21 -7.80
C GLY A 73 0.31 13.65 -8.21
N GLN A 74 -0.67 14.49 -8.56
CA GLN A 74 -0.46 15.86 -9.06
C GLN A 74 -0.80 16.95 -8.04
N GLU A 75 -1.94 16.84 -7.37
CA GLU A 75 -2.48 17.81 -6.41
C GLU A 75 -2.99 17.07 -5.18
N LEU A 76 -2.77 17.63 -3.98
CA LEU A 76 -3.28 17.07 -2.74
C LEU A 76 -4.82 16.98 -2.75
N ALA A 77 -5.34 15.87 -2.25
CA ALA A 77 -6.73 15.74 -1.88
C ALA A 77 -7.07 16.70 -0.72
N PRO A 78 -8.37 17.03 -0.49
CA PRO A 78 -8.80 17.82 0.66
C PRO A 78 -8.64 17.03 1.97
N MET A 79 -7.40 16.80 2.41
CA MET A 79 -7.05 15.91 3.52
C MET A 79 -7.78 16.23 4.82
N GLY A 80 -7.98 17.52 5.14
CA GLY A 80 -8.74 17.94 6.32
C GLY A 80 -10.23 17.59 6.27
N GLU A 81 -10.85 17.66 5.08
CA GLU A 81 -12.24 17.23 4.88
C GLU A 81 -12.33 15.71 5.01
N LEU A 82 -11.37 14.98 4.44
CA LEU A 82 -11.30 13.52 4.57
C LEU A 82 -11.11 13.07 6.02
N ALA A 83 -10.25 13.74 6.79
CA ALA A 83 -10.09 13.49 8.23
C ALA A 83 -11.42 13.68 8.97
N SER A 84 -12.13 14.78 8.66
CA SER A 84 -13.45 15.08 9.25
C SER A 84 -14.50 14.04 8.84
N ALA A 85 -14.39 13.47 7.64
CA ALA A 85 -15.23 12.37 7.17
C ALA A 85 -14.89 11.02 7.84
N GLY A 86 -13.78 10.94 8.58
CA GLY A 86 -13.41 9.77 9.39
C GLY A 86 -12.52 8.75 8.68
N VAL A 87 -11.66 9.20 7.76
CA VAL A 87 -10.55 8.35 7.29
C VAL A 87 -9.52 8.14 8.40
N ILE A 88 -8.84 6.99 8.40
CA ILE A 88 -7.86 6.65 9.44
C ILE A 88 -6.40 6.82 9.01
N ALA A 89 -6.17 7.05 7.72
CA ALA A 89 -4.87 7.28 7.10
C ALA A 89 -5.08 7.83 5.69
N TYR A 90 -3.98 8.21 5.03
CA TYR A 90 -3.99 8.57 3.61
C TYR A 90 -3.08 7.66 2.79
N SER A 91 -3.49 7.32 1.57
CA SER A 91 -2.68 6.53 0.64
C SER A 91 -3.09 6.82 -0.80
N ASP A 92 -2.17 6.73 -1.75
CA ASP A 92 -2.51 6.66 -3.18
C ASP A 92 -2.35 5.24 -3.75
N ASP A 93 -2.34 4.21 -2.89
CA ASP A 93 -2.15 2.79 -3.25
C ASP A 93 -2.74 2.41 -4.62
N GLY A 94 -1.94 1.71 -5.42
CA GLY A 94 -2.20 1.40 -6.83
C GLY A 94 -1.83 2.50 -7.84
N GLU A 95 -1.54 3.73 -7.43
CA GLU A 95 -0.88 4.78 -8.24
C GLU A 95 0.14 5.54 -7.36
N PRO A 96 1.38 5.05 -7.26
CA PRO A 96 2.40 5.60 -6.35
C PRO A 96 2.65 7.10 -6.55
N ALA A 97 2.75 7.84 -5.45
CA ALA A 97 3.10 9.26 -5.49
C ALA A 97 4.58 9.44 -5.87
N SER A 98 4.87 9.60 -7.15
CA SER A 98 6.24 9.79 -7.66
C SER A 98 6.84 11.16 -7.28
N ASN A 99 5.99 12.16 -7.05
CA ASN A 99 6.42 13.53 -6.78
C ASN A 99 6.81 13.74 -5.30
N SER A 100 8.11 13.89 -5.03
CA SER A 100 8.62 14.12 -3.67
C SER A 100 8.08 15.40 -3.01
N ARG A 101 7.73 16.44 -3.80
CA ARG A 101 7.09 17.65 -3.26
C ARG A 101 5.70 17.34 -2.74
N LEU A 102 4.91 16.57 -3.48
CA LEU A 102 3.57 16.18 -3.06
C LEU A 102 3.64 15.32 -1.79
N MET A 103 4.49 14.29 -1.77
CA MET A 103 4.66 13.43 -0.60
C MET A 103 5.10 14.21 0.63
N ARG A 104 6.05 15.15 0.48
CA ARG A 104 6.43 16.07 1.57
C ARG A 104 5.24 16.85 2.09
N GLN A 105 4.47 17.48 1.21
CA GLN A 105 3.30 18.25 1.62
C GLN A 105 2.28 17.34 2.31
N ALA A 106 2.05 16.14 1.79
CA ALA A 106 1.16 15.16 2.40
C ALA A 106 1.58 14.84 3.84
N LEU A 107 2.87 14.57 4.09
CA LEU A 107 3.40 14.32 5.42
C LEU A 107 3.28 15.54 6.36
N ASP A 108 3.51 16.77 5.85
CA ASP A 108 3.32 18.00 6.62
C ASP A 108 1.84 18.16 7.06
N TYR A 109 0.88 17.94 6.15
CA TYR A 109 -0.55 18.01 6.45
C TYR A 109 -1.02 16.87 7.35
N SER A 110 -0.55 15.64 7.11
CA SER A 110 -0.94 14.46 7.89
C SER A 110 -0.49 14.57 9.34
N ARG A 111 0.70 15.16 9.58
CA ARG A 111 1.18 15.48 10.92
C ARG A 111 0.25 16.44 11.66
N ALA A 112 -0.22 17.50 10.99
CA ALA A 112 -1.14 18.45 11.61
C ALA A 112 -2.51 17.83 11.93
N LEU A 113 -2.89 16.78 11.21
CA LEU A 113 -4.15 16.05 11.37
C LEU A 113 -4.02 14.79 12.25
N ASP A 114 -2.81 14.47 12.72
CA ASP A 114 -2.49 13.26 13.49
C ASP A 114 -2.94 11.96 12.82
N LEU A 115 -2.77 11.86 11.50
CA LEU A 115 -3.07 10.68 10.71
C LEU A 115 -1.84 10.25 9.90
N PRO A 116 -1.54 8.95 9.78
CA PRO A 116 -0.38 8.47 9.05
C PRO A 116 -0.59 8.51 7.52
N ILE A 117 0.52 8.61 6.80
CA ILE A 117 0.60 8.28 5.37
C ILE A 117 0.95 6.81 5.22
N ILE A 118 0.18 6.05 4.45
CA ILE A 118 0.49 4.70 4.01
C ILE A 118 0.96 4.79 2.56
N ASP A 119 2.20 4.39 2.29
CA ASP A 119 2.74 4.40 0.93
C ASP A 119 2.92 3.00 0.35
N HIS A 120 2.46 2.86 -0.90
CA HIS A 120 2.81 1.75 -1.78
C HIS A 120 4.12 2.14 -2.47
N CYS A 121 5.25 1.71 -1.90
CA CYS A 121 6.56 2.15 -2.35
C CYS A 121 6.93 1.50 -3.69
N GLU A 122 6.75 2.24 -4.77
CA GLU A 122 7.06 1.78 -6.13
C GLU A 122 7.53 2.93 -7.03
N ASP A 123 8.74 2.80 -7.58
CA ASP A 123 9.22 3.67 -8.66
C ASP A 123 8.70 3.16 -10.01
N ILE A 124 7.66 3.82 -10.52
CA ILE A 124 6.97 3.46 -11.77
C ILE A 124 7.94 3.40 -12.97
N SER A 125 9.00 4.21 -12.98
CA SER A 125 9.97 4.21 -14.10
C SER A 125 10.80 2.92 -14.14
N LEU A 126 10.97 2.26 -13.00
CA LEU A 126 11.64 0.97 -12.87
C LEU A 126 10.68 -0.21 -13.00
N THR A 127 9.38 -0.03 -12.71
CA THR A 127 8.39 -1.11 -12.78
C THR A 127 7.59 -1.15 -14.06
N GLU A 128 7.68 -0.14 -14.93
CA GLU A 128 6.93 -0.05 -16.18
C GLU A 128 7.04 -1.36 -16.98
N GLY A 129 5.90 -2.03 -17.22
CA GLY A 129 5.85 -3.30 -17.97
C GLY A 129 6.45 -4.51 -17.24
N GLY A 130 6.97 -4.34 -16.03
CA GLY A 130 7.40 -5.41 -15.14
C GLY A 130 6.23 -6.31 -14.73
N GLN A 131 6.52 -7.58 -14.52
CA GLN A 131 5.48 -8.59 -14.25
C GLN A 131 5.75 -9.45 -13.01
N ILE A 132 7.02 -9.74 -12.75
CA ILE A 132 7.48 -10.59 -11.64
C ILE A 132 8.78 -10.02 -11.08
N ASN A 133 9.34 -10.62 -10.03
CA ASN A 133 10.62 -10.19 -9.47
C ASN A 133 11.74 -10.25 -10.54
N GLU A 134 12.59 -9.23 -10.59
CA GLU A 134 13.79 -9.27 -11.41
C GLU A 134 14.81 -10.23 -10.81
N GLY A 135 15.11 -11.30 -11.54
CA GLY A 135 16.04 -12.32 -11.08
C GLY A 135 16.16 -13.51 -12.02
N ILE A 136 16.65 -14.62 -11.48
CA ILE A 136 16.90 -15.84 -12.26
C ILE A 136 15.59 -16.37 -12.88
N ILE A 137 14.47 -16.28 -12.15
CA ILE A 137 13.18 -16.77 -12.64
C ILE A 137 12.65 -15.93 -13.80
N SER A 138 12.72 -14.59 -13.71
CA SER A 138 12.28 -13.73 -14.81
C SER A 138 13.11 -13.92 -16.08
N THR A 139 14.43 -14.07 -15.94
CA THR A 139 15.31 -14.40 -17.06
C THR A 139 14.93 -15.73 -17.71
N LYS A 140 14.70 -16.78 -16.92
CA LYS A 140 14.34 -18.11 -17.45
C LYS A 140 12.99 -18.14 -18.17
N LEU A 141 12.02 -17.37 -17.68
CA LEU A 141 10.68 -17.30 -18.26
C LEU A 141 10.56 -16.27 -19.39
N GLY A 142 11.60 -15.48 -19.65
CA GLY A 142 11.56 -14.39 -20.63
C GLY A 142 10.56 -13.29 -20.26
N LEU A 143 10.27 -13.12 -18.97
CA LEU A 143 9.36 -12.10 -18.45
C LEU A 143 10.14 -10.88 -17.98
N ARG A 144 9.55 -9.69 -18.13
CA ARG A 144 10.14 -8.45 -17.62
C ARG A 144 10.07 -8.44 -16.09
N GLY A 145 11.23 -8.30 -15.46
CA GLY A 145 11.39 -8.26 -14.01
C GLY A 145 11.12 -6.87 -13.43
N ILE A 146 10.78 -6.82 -12.15
CA ILE A 146 10.69 -5.62 -11.31
C ILE A 146 11.87 -5.66 -10.32
N PRO A 147 12.84 -4.74 -10.43
CA PRO A 147 14.00 -4.72 -9.55
C PRO A 147 13.62 -4.39 -8.10
N ALA A 148 14.39 -4.91 -7.13
CA ALA A 148 14.25 -4.55 -5.71
C ALA A 148 14.39 -3.03 -5.48
N ALA A 149 15.27 -2.38 -6.27
CA ALA A 149 15.49 -0.94 -6.24
C ALA A 149 14.22 -0.11 -6.46
N ALA A 150 13.22 -0.64 -7.17
CA ALA A 150 11.95 0.07 -7.39
C ALA A 150 11.20 0.33 -6.08
N GLU A 151 11.30 -0.57 -5.10
CA GLU A 151 10.73 -0.38 -3.77
C GLU A 151 11.68 0.45 -2.89
N GLU A 152 12.95 0.07 -2.86
CA GLU A 152 13.95 0.61 -1.93
C GLU A 152 14.21 2.11 -2.12
N ILE A 153 14.19 2.60 -3.36
CA ILE A 153 14.37 4.02 -3.67
C ILE A 153 13.24 4.86 -3.05
N ILE A 154 12.00 4.37 -3.16
CA ILE A 154 10.84 5.08 -2.63
C ILE A 154 10.81 5.01 -1.12
N VAL A 155 11.13 3.85 -0.52
CA VAL A 155 11.30 3.73 0.94
C VAL A 155 12.35 4.72 1.43
N ALA A 156 13.53 4.78 0.81
CA ALA A 156 14.59 5.70 1.21
C ALA A 156 14.18 7.17 1.10
N ARG A 157 13.49 7.55 0.00
CA ARG A 157 12.96 8.89 -0.21
C ARG A 157 11.97 9.26 0.89
N ASP A 158 11.01 8.40 1.18
CA ASP A 158 9.92 8.71 2.10
C ASP A 158 10.37 8.72 3.55
N LEU A 159 11.36 7.89 3.90
CA LEU A 159 12.06 7.98 5.19
C LEU A 159 12.74 9.34 5.37
N ALA A 160 13.42 9.86 4.34
CA ALA A 160 14.04 11.18 4.40
C ALA A 160 13.00 12.31 4.52
N LEU A 161 11.85 12.18 3.85
CA LEU A 161 10.75 13.14 3.97
C LEU A 161 10.05 13.06 5.33
N ALA A 162 9.87 11.86 5.89
CA ALA A 162 9.33 11.67 7.23
C ALA A 162 10.27 12.24 8.30
N GLU A 163 11.59 12.06 8.15
CA GLU A 163 12.60 12.71 9.02
C GLU A 163 12.52 14.23 8.94
N LEU A 164 12.38 14.79 7.73
CA LEU A 164 12.29 16.24 7.50
C LEU A 164 11.02 16.86 8.11
N THR A 165 9.88 16.21 7.93
CA THR A 165 8.54 16.75 8.26
C THR A 165 8.10 16.36 9.67
N GLY A 166 8.65 15.28 10.23
CA GLY A 166 8.16 14.65 11.46
C GLY A 166 6.80 13.98 11.31
N GLY A 167 6.33 13.73 10.09
CA GLY A 167 5.10 13.00 9.81
C GLY A 167 5.21 11.51 10.11
N GLN A 168 4.07 10.86 10.34
CA GLN A 168 4.01 9.41 10.53
C GLN A 168 3.86 8.70 9.18
N LEU A 169 4.79 7.78 8.90
CA LEU A 169 4.85 7.00 7.68
C LEU A 169 4.61 5.51 7.97
N HIS A 170 3.85 4.85 7.10
CA HIS A 170 3.63 3.42 7.11
C HIS A 170 3.98 2.83 5.74
N ILE A 171 4.96 1.94 5.69
CA ILE A 171 5.37 1.28 4.45
C ILE A 171 4.50 0.04 4.23
N ALA A 172 3.70 0.04 3.17
CA ALA A 172 2.85 -1.10 2.83
C ALA A 172 3.68 -2.28 2.30
N HIS A 173 3.24 -3.49 2.65
CA HIS A 173 3.65 -4.79 2.10
C HIS A 173 5.13 -4.89 1.66
N VAL A 174 6.06 -4.65 2.59
CA VAL A 174 7.51 -4.70 2.35
C VAL A 174 7.90 -6.04 1.72
N SER A 175 8.76 -6.02 0.69
CA SER A 175 9.12 -7.24 -0.06
C SER A 175 10.61 -7.48 -0.23
N THR A 176 11.49 -6.51 0.04
CA THR A 176 12.95 -6.66 -0.13
C THR A 176 13.73 -6.65 1.18
N GLU A 177 14.88 -7.33 1.21
CA GLU A 177 15.85 -7.21 2.31
C GLU A 177 16.36 -5.76 2.50
N GLY A 178 16.59 -5.03 1.41
CA GLY A 178 17.07 -3.65 1.48
C GLY A 178 16.07 -2.71 2.13
N SER A 179 14.78 -2.85 1.83
CA SER A 179 13.70 -2.10 2.49
C SER A 179 13.66 -2.38 3.99
N VAL A 180 13.82 -3.65 4.39
CA VAL A 180 13.90 -4.02 5.82
C VAL A 180 15.07 -3.31 6.51
N ASP A 181 16.26 -3.26 5.88
CA ASP A 181 17.41 -2.55 6.43
C ASP A 181 17.20 -1.04 6.55
N LEU A 182 16.63 -0.42 5.51
CA LEU A 182 16.30 1.00 5.50
C LEU A 182 15.33 1.35 6.64
N ILE A 183 14.26 0.57 6.81
CA ILE A 183 13.28 0.76 7.87
C ILE A 183 13.91 0.57 9.26
N ARG A 184 14.75 -0.45 9.44
CA ARG A 184 15.47 -0.71 10.70
C ARG A 184 16.30 0.51 11.12
N ARG A 185 17.14 0.99 10.21
CA ARG A 185 18.00 2.16 10.44
C ARG A 185 17.22 3.44 10.69
N ALA A 186 16.06 3.61 10.03
CA ALA A 186 15.20 4.74 10.27
C ALA A 186 14.58 4.72 11.67
N LYS A 187 14.13 3.56 12.14
CA LYS A 187 13.62 3.39 13.51
C LYS A 187 14.71 3.67 14.55
N GLU A 188 15.95 3.24 14.33
CA GLU A 188 17.09 3.55 15.22
C GLU A 188 17.37 5.05 15.34
N LYS A 189 17.08 5.83 14.29
CA LYS A 189 17.17 7.30 14.31
C LYS A 189 15.97 8.00 14.96
N GLY A 190 14.92 7.26 15.33
CA GLY A 190 13.69 7.82 15.87
C GLY A 190 12.76 8.43 14.81
N ILE A 191 12.92 8.07 13.53
CA ILE A 191 11.98 8.47 12.47
C ILE A 191 10.65 7.76 12.73
N GLY A 192 9.53 8.50 12.62
CA GLY A 192 8.17 8.00 12.82
C GLY A 192 7.70 7.06 11.71
N VAL A 193 8.31 5.87 11.60
CA VAL A 193 8.01 4.88 10.57
C VAL A 193 7.52 3.56 11.15
N THR A 194 6.47 3.01 10.52
CA THR A 194 5.98 1.65 10.71
C THR A 194 5.94 0.93 9.36
N ALA A 195 5.72 -0.38 9.37
CA ALA A 195 5.65 -1.17 8.14
C ALA A 195 4.78 -2.40 8.35
N GLU A 196 4.28 -2.97 7.24
CA GLU A 196 3.60 -4.26 7.23
C GLU A 196 4.21 -5.21 6.19
N VAL A 197 3.94 -6.51 6.34
CA VAL A 197 4.32 -7.57 5.40
C VAL A 197 3.14 -8.50 5.20
N THR A 198 2.95 -9.01 3.99
CA THR A 198 1.82 -9.90 3.69
C THR A 198 2.15 -11.38 3.95
N PRO A 199 1.14 -12.23 4.21
CA PRO A 199 1.37 -13.67 4.38
C PRO A 199 2.03 -14.33 3.17
N HIS A 200 1.71 -13.90 1.94
CA HIS A 200 2.30 -14.48 0.74
C HIS A 200 3.78 -14.10 0.57
N HIS A 201 4.19 -12.89 0.98
CA HIS A 201 5.62 -12.53 1.00
C HIS A 201 6.42 -13.26 2.09
N LEU A 202 5.76 -13.76 3.14
CA LEU A 202 6.39 -14.58 4.18
C LEU A 202 6.49 -16.07 3.83
N THR A 203 5.72 -16.54 2.84
CA THR A 203 5.52 -17.99 2.61
C THR A 203 5.82 -18.45 1.20
N LEU A 204 5.76 -17.55 0.21
CA LEU A 204 5.93 -17.87 -1.21
C LEU A 204 7.12 -17.10 -1.79
N THR A 205 7.85 -17.75 -2.68
CA THR A 205 8.98 -17.16 -3.42
C THR A 205 8.60 -16.93 -4.88
N GLU A 206 9.47 -16.23 -5.61
CA GLU A 206 9.38 -16.04 -7.06
C GLU A 206 9.22 -17.37 -7.84
N GLU A 207 9.62 -18.52 -7.29
CA GLU A 207 9.43 -19.83 -7.93
C GLU A 207 7.95 -20.15 -8.19
N LYS A 208 7.02 -19.52 -7.45
CA LYS A 208 5.58 -19.80 -7.58
C LYS A 208 4.99 -19.35 -8.93
N VAL A 209 5.68 -18.47 -9.66
CA VAL A 209 5.27 -18.01 -11.00
C VAL A 209 5.66 -19.00 -12.12
N ILE A 210 6.44 -20.04 -11.82
CA ILE A 210 6.85 -21.07 -12.79
C ILE A 210 5.59 -21.73 -13.39
N GLY A 211 5.56 -21.83 -14.72
CA GLY A 211 4.37 -22.29 -15.44
C GLY A 211 3.38 -21.17 -15.77
N TYR A 212 3.78 -19.91 -15.59
CA TYR A 212 2.97 -18.71 -15.90
C TYR A 212 1.68 -18.62 -15.07
N ASP A 213 1.72 -19.06 -13.81
CA ASP A 213 0.60 -18.96 -12.87
C ASP A 213 0.32 -17.50 -12.49
N THR A 214 -0.73 -16.92 -13.07
CA THR A 214 -1.11 -15.52 -12.81
C THR A 214 -1.64 -15.29 -11.40
N ASN A 215 -1.99 -16.33 -10.64
CA ASN A 215 -2.34 -16.17 -9.21
C ASN A 215 -1.13 -15.76 -8.36
N ALA A 216 0.09 -16.01 -8.86
CA ALA A 216 1.34 -15.62 -8.21
C ALA A 216 1.83 -14.22 -8.64
N LYS A 217 1.10 -13.56 -9.55
CA LYS A 217 1.40 -12.20 -10.01
C LYS A 217 0.78 -11.17 -9.05
N VAL A 218 1.60 -10.68 -8.13
CA VAL A 218 1.26 -9.66 -7.13
C VAL A 218 2.19 -8.45 -7.25
N ASN A 219 1.80 -7.31 -6.66
CA ASN A 219 2.63 -6.11 -6.56
C ASN A 219 2.71 -5.65 -5.09
N PRO A 220 3.90 -5.56 -4.47
CA PRO A 220 5.21 -5.96 -5.00
C PRO A 220 5.28 -7.45 -5.33
N PRO A 221 6.20 -7.88 -6.21
CA PRO A 221 6.27 -9.28 -6.63
C PRO A 221 6.84 -10.18 -5.52
N LEU A 222 6.47 -11.46 -5.55
CA LEU A 222 7.14 -12.49 -4.75
C LEU A 222 8.63 -12.53 -5.12
N ARG A 223 9.51 -12.41 -4.12
CA ARG A 223 10.96 -12.30 -4.32
C ARG A 223 11.72 -13.57 -3.93
N THR A 224 13.00 -13.44 -3.65
CA THR A 224 13.88 -14.57 -3.37
C THR A 224 13.66 -15.12 -1.95
N LYS A 225 14.16 -16.32 -1.68
CA LYS A 225 14.20 -16.87 -0.31
C LYS A 225 14.96 -15.96 0.67
N ARG A 226 15.97 -15.24 0.18
CA ARG A 226 16.76 -14.31 0.99
C ARG A 226 15.89 -13.15 1.48
N ASP A 227 15.06 -12.60 0.61
CA ASP A 227 14.10 -11.55 0.98
C ASP A 227 13.11 -12.05 2.03
N ILE A 228 12.57 -13.27 1.88
CA ILE A 228 11.69 -13.87 2.88
C ILE A 228 12.37 -13.97 4.26
N GLN A 229 13.63 -14.41 4.30
CA GLN A 229 14.36 -14.49 5.58
C GLN A 229 14.55 -13.12 6.21
N ALA A 230 14.84 -12.09 5.41
CA ALA A 230 14.95 -10.72 5.89
C ALA A 230 13.61 -10.19 6.44
N LEU A 231 12.50 -10.48 5.74
CA LEU A 231 11.15 -10.13 6.21
C LEU A 231 10.80 -10.81 7.53
N ILE A 232 11.11 -12.11 7.66
CA ILE A 232 10.90 -12.87 8.91
C ILE A 232 11.75 -12.29 10.05
N GLN A 233 13.00 -11.93 9.78
CA GLN A 233 13.88 -11.34 10.79
C GLN A 233 13.45 -9.91 11.18
N GLY A 234 12.80 -9.17 10.28
CA GLY A 234 12.33 -7.82 10.50
C GLY A 234 11.00 -7.71 11.23
N LEU A 235 10.20 -8.79 11.25
CA LEU A 235 8.89 -8.88 11.90
C LEU A 235 9.03 -9.18 13.40
#